data_AF-W2DW18-F1
#
_entry.id   AF-W2DW18-F1
#
_cell.length_a   1.000
_cell.length_b   1.000
_cell.length_c   1.000
_cell.angle_alpha   90.00
_cell.angle_beta   90.00
_cell.angle_gamma   90.00
#
_symmetry.space_group_name_H-M   'P 1'
#
loop_
_entity.id
_entity.type
_entity.pdbx_description
1 polymer ?
#
loop_
_entity_poly.entity_id
_entity_poly.type
_entity_poly.pdbx_seq_one_letter_code
_entity_poly.pdbx_strand_id
1 'polypeptide(L)'
;MCWNFDSDHIYALGLASTPAPTVATLGNYRLAWVRGYKYEEYLPNVHRFNQIERRDGILPMLQHARADFYIDALTEAKYVLNQADDPSKFTLTHIAELPLYIGFADNERGRALMAVFDQRMAALVKSGELKAIFEHWKQPYPF
;
A
#
# COMPACT_ATOMS: atom_id res chain seq x y z
N MET A 1 -2.99 -21.84 8.55
CA MET A 1 -2.27 -20.66 8.06
C MET A 1 -3.26 -19.92 7.19
N CYS A 2 -3.57 -18.67 7.52
CA CYS A 2 -4.50 -17.87 6.73
C CYS A 2 -3.79 -17.42 5.44
N TRP A 3 -4.43 -17.61 4.29
CA TRP A 3 -3.90 -17.14 3.01
C TRP A 3 -4.17 -15.65 2.83
N ASN A 4 -3.15 -14.90 2.41
CA ASN A 4 -3.39 -13.60 1.80
C ASN A 4 -4.06 -13.80 0.44
N PHE A 5 -4.83 -12.83 -0.03
CA PHE A 5 -5.43 -12.85 -1.37
C PHE A 5 -4.68 -11.94 -2.36
N ASP A 6 -3.88 -11.01 -1.82
CA ASP A 6 -3.05 -10.09 -2.60
C ASP A 6 -1.90 -9.55 -1.72
N SER A 7 -1.08 -8.63 -2.25
CA SER A 7 -0.10 -7.81 -1.54
C SER A 7 -0.28 -6.34 -1.91
N ASP A 8 -0.38 -5.47 -0.90
CA ASP A 8 -0.28 -4.04 -1.08
C ASP A 8 1.19 -3.65 -1.32
N HIS A 9 1.48 -3.19 -2.53
CA HIS A 9 2.76 -2.61 -2.88
C HIS A 9 2.82 -1.17 -2.36
N ILE A 10 3.47 -0.96 -1.21
CA ILE A 10 3.54 0.33 -0.54
C ILE A 10 4.63 1.20 -1.15
N TYR A 11 4.26 2.42 -1.52
CA TYR A 11 5.14 3.42 -2.11
C TYR A 11 5.16 4.71 -1.30
N ALA A 12 6.30 5.38 -1.34
CA ALA A 12 6.48 6.76 -0.92
C ALA A 12 6.45 7.68 -2.15
N LEU A 13 5.45 8.53 -2.24
CA LEU A 13 5.37 9.63 -3.21
C LEU A 13 5.97 10.89 -2.59
N GLY A 14 7.04 11.41 -3.18
CA GLY A 14 7.72 12.63 -2.73
C GLY A 14 8.21 13.47 -3.90
N LEU A 15 8.81 14.63 -3.61
CA LEU A 15 9.45 15.44 -4.66
C LEU A 15 10.68 14.72 -5.22
N ALA A 16 10.94 14.87 -6.51
CA ALA A 16 12.11 14.29 -7.19
C ALA A 16 13.45 14.81 -6.63
N SER A 17 13.43 16.00 -5.99
CA SER A 17 14.59 16.57 -5.30
C SER A 17 14.83 15.98 -3.90
N THR A 18 13.86 15.28 -3.32
CA THR A 18 13.97 14.68 -1.99
C THR A 18 14.73 13.35 -2.10
N PRO A 19 15.74 13.08 -1.24
CA PRO A 19 16.43 11.79 -1.24
C PRO A 19 15.46 10.61 -1.08
N ALA A 20 15.61 9.58 -1.91
CA ALA A 20 14.75 8.41 -1.89
C ALA A 20 14.81 7.72 -0.51
N PRO A 21 13.67 7.49 0.17
CA PRO A 21 13.66 6.84 1.46
C PRO A 21 13.83 5.33 1.29
N THR A 22 14.29 4.67 2.35
CA THR A 22 14.22 3.22 2.50
C THR A 22 13.35 2.90 3.69
N VAL A 23 12.92 1.65 3.84
CA VAL A 23 12.19 1.20 5.04
C VAL A 23 12.91 1.61 6.34
N ALA A 24 14.24 1.50 6.36
CA ALA A 24 15.04 1.85 7.53
C ALA A 24 15.10 3.35 7.82
N THR A 25 15.07 4.19 6.78
CA THR A 25 15.20 5.66 6.91
C THR A 25 13.86 6.39 6.91
N LEU A 26 12.75 5.71 6.60
CA LEU A 26 11.43 6.30 6.44
C LEU A 26 10.98 7.11 7.67
N GLY A 27 11.30 6.61 8.87
CA GLY A 27 11.00 7.27 10.14
C GLY A 27 11.69 8.63 10.36
N ASN A 28 12.69 8.98 9.56
CA ASN A 28 13.39 10.27 9.63
C ASN A 28 12.65 11.39 8.90
N TYR A 29 11.63 11.05 8.10
CA TYR A 29 10.90 11.99 7.26
C TYR A 29 9.54 12.36 7.86
N ARG A 30 8.97 13.46 7.38
CA ARG A 30 7.59 13.86 7.71
C ARG A 30 6.64 13.11 6.79
N LEU A 31 6.01 12.07 7.32
CA LEU A 31 5.13 11.19 6.56
C LEU A 31 3.68 11.67 6.61
N ALA A 32 2.92 11.36 5.57
CA ALA A 32 1.47 11.52 5.56
C ALA A 32 0.78 10.34 4.86
N TRP A 33 -0.40 9.96 5.33
CA TRP A 33 -1.27 8.98 4.67
C TRP A 33 -2.73 9.19 5.08
N VAL A 34 -3.66 8.60 4.33
CA VAL A 34 -5.09 8.73 4.63
C VAL A 34 -5.42 8.08 5.98
N ARG A 35 -6.30 8.70 6.78
CA ARG A 35 -6.72 8.16 8.08
C ARG A 35 -7.25 6.73 7.93
N GLY A 36 -6.83 5.84 8.85
CA GLY A 36 -7.35 4.48 8.96
C GLY A 36 -6.44 3.38 8.41
N TYR A 37 -5.43 3.72 7.60
CA TYR A 37 -4.49 2.73 7.05
C TYR A 37 -3.48 2.18 8.06
N LYS A 38 -3.21 2.93 9.13
CA LYS A 38 -2.39 2.48 10.26
C LYS A 38 -1.00 1.94 9.86
N TYR A 39 -0.36 2.55 8.86
CA TYR A 39 0.96 2.07 8.38
C TYR A 39 2.03 2.04 9.47
N GLU A 40 1.88 2.81 10.54
CA GLU A 40 2.71 2.76 11.75
C GLU A 40 2.71 1.40 12.46
N GLU A 41 1.68 0.57 12.26
CA GLU A 41 1.61 -0.79 12.82
C GLU A 41 2.45 -1.79 12.02
N TYR A 42 2.82 -1.46 10.77
CA TYR A 42 3.46 -2.36 9.82
C TYR A 42 4.87 -1.89 9.39
N LEU A 43 5.12 -0.59 9.37
CA LEU A 43 6.38 0.00 8.95
C LEU A 43 7.28 0.31 10.16
N PRO A 44 8.50 -0.23 10.21
CA PRO A 44 9.39 -0.04 11.35
C PRO A 44 9.84 1.42 11.48
N ASN A 45 10.12 1.84 12.71
CA ASN A 45 10.65 3.17 13.05
C ASN A 45 9.74 4.35 12.69
N VAL A 46 8.49 4.10 12.31
CA VAL A 46 7.54 5.16 11.99
C VAL A 46 6.80 5.60 13.25
N HIS A 47 7.20 6.74 13.80
CA HIS A 47 6.60 7.30 15.02
C HIS A 47 5.95 8.67 14.81
N ARG A 48 6.25 9.34 13.70
CA ARG A 48 5.74 10.69 13.39
C ARG A 48 5.15 10.70 12.00
N PHE A 49 3.85 10.96 11.93
CA PHE A 49 3.09 11.00 10.69
C PHE A 49 1.86 11.88 10.84
N ASN A 50 1.35 12.35 9.72
CA ASN A 50 0.12 13.12 9.63
C ASN A 50 -0.96 12.29 8.93
N GLN A 51 -2.10 12.09 9.61
CA GLN A 51 -3.26 11.50 8.98
C GLN A 51 -4.06 12.58 8.23
N ILE A 52 -4.40 12.32 6.98
CA ILE A 52 -5.20 13.21 6.14
C ILE A 52 -6.57 12.60 5.83
N GLU A 53 -7.58 13.45 5.63
CA GLU A 53 -8.96 13.02 5.29
C GLU A 53 -9.18 12.85 3.79
N ARG A 54 -8.45 13.60 2.97
CA ARG A 54 -8.69 13.70 1.52
C ARG A 54 -7.38 13.70 0.75
N ARG A 55 -7.42 13.13 -0.46
CA ARG A 55 -6.26 12.99 -1.35
C ARG A 55 -5.95 14.25 -2.17
N ASP A 56 -6.94 15.10 -2.42
CA ASP A 56 -6.82 16.30 -3.29
C ASP A 56 -5.73 17.30 -2.84
N GLY A 57 -5.37 17.29 -1.54
CA GLY A 57 -4.37 18.19 -0.97
C GLY A 57 -2.93 17.66 -0.94
N ILE A 58 -2.68 16.43 -1.40
CA ILE A 58 -1.38 15.75 -1.20
C ILE A 58 -0.27 16.43 -2.00
N LEU A 59 -0.47 16.68 -3.30
CA LEU A 59 0.60 17.25 -4.14
C LEU A 59 1.04 18.65 -3.65
N PRO A 60 0.13 19.60 -3.34
CA PRO A 60 0.53 20.87 -2.74
C PRO A 60 1.18 20.71 -1.36
N MET A 61 0.77 19.70 -0.58
CA MET A 61 1.40 19.42 0.72
C MET A 61 2.88 19.01 0.56
N LEU A 62 3.20 18.18 -0.43
CA LEU A 62 4.58 17.81 -0.75
C LEU A 62 5.37 19.01 -1.29
N GLN A 63 4.81 19.77 -2.24
CA GLN A 63 5.46 20.93 -2.84
C GLN A 63 5.76 22.05 -1.84
N HIS A 64 4.87 22.28 -0.87
CA HIS A 64 5.06 23.29 0.18
C HIS A 64 5.81 22.75 1.39
N ALA A 65 6.45 21.57 1.28
CA ALA A 65 7.19 20.94 2.35
C ALA A 65 6.38 20.86 3.65
N ARG A 66 5.09 20.52 3.58
CA ARG A 66 4.23 20.22 4.73
C ARG A 66 4.26 18.72 5.09
N ALA A 67 4.66 17.89 4.13
CA ALA A 67 5.11 16.52 4.31
C ALA A 67 6.26 16.28 3.33
N ASP A 68 7.13 15.31 3.63
CA ASP A 68 8.22 14.90 2.75
C ASP A 68 7.77 13.75 1.83
N PHE A 69 6.96 12.83 2.37
CA PHE A 69 6.41 11.69 1.64
C PHE A 69 4.95 11.42 1.98
N TYR A 70 4.18 11.13 0.94
CA TYR A 70 2.87 10.48 1.04
C TYR A 70 3.02 8.97 0.89
N ILE A 71 2.48 8.20 1.83
CA ILE A 71 2.56 6.74 1.85
C ILE A 71 1.20 6.16 1.49
N ASP A 72 1.15 5.31 0.46
CA ASP A 72 -0.05 4.56 0.08
C ASP A 72 0.33 3.38 -0.83
N ALA A 73 -0.64 2.54 -1.19
CA ALA A 73 -0.50 1.53 -2.20
C ALA A 73 -0.21 2.15 -3.58
N LEU A 74 0.51 1.43 -4.45
CA LEU A 74 0.95 1.91 -5.77
C LEU A 74 -0.18 2.51 -6.61
N THR A 75 -1.35 1.87 -6.62
CA THR A 75 -2.52 2.32 -7.38
C THR A 75 -2.99 3.70 -6.91
N GLU A 76 -3.10 3.90 -5.60
CA GLU A 76 -3.52 5.17 -4.99
C GLU A 76 -2.45 6.25 -5.14
N ALA A 77 -1.18 5.90 -4.94
CA ALA A 77 -0.06 6.81 -5.14
C ALA A 77 0.05 7.28 -6.60
N LYS A 78 -0.19 6.40 -7.57
CA LYS A 78 -0.31 6.76 -9.00
C LYS A 78 -1.52 7.64 -9.28
N TYR A 79 -2.66 7.34 -8.67
CA TYR A 79 -3.86 8.18 -8.81
C TYR A 79 -3.59 9.62 -8.34
N VAL A 80 -2.88 9.79 -7.22
CA VAL A 80 -2.45 11.11 -6.74
C VAL A 80 -1.44 11.74 -7.70
N LEU A 81 -0.41 11.01 -8.11
CA LEU A 81 0.62 11.53 -9.03
C LEU A 81 0.03 12.00 -10.38
N ASN A 82 -0.95 11.28 -10.92
CA ASN A 82 -1.60 11.62 -12.19
C ASN A 82 -2.42 12.92 -12.15
N GLN A 83 -2.63 13.50 -10.97
CA GLN A 83 -3.28 14.80 -10.80
C GLN A 83 -2.29 15.97 -10.82
N ALA A 84 -0.98 15.70 -10.90
CA ALA A 84 0.03 16.75 -10.97
C ALA A 84 0.05 17.41 -12.34
N ASP A 85 0.13 18.75 -12.36
CA ASP A 85 0.37 19.52 -13.60
C ASP A 85 1.69 19.10 -14.27
N ASP A 86 2.70 18.77 -13.46
CA ASP A 86 4.00 18.26 -13.90
C ASP A 86 4.42 17.07 -13.02
N PRO A 87 4.11 15.83 -13.44
CA PRO A 87 4.48 14.63 -12.71
C PRO A 87 5.99 14.42 -12.56
N SER A 88 6.83 15.05 -13.41
CA SER A 88 8.29 14.88 -13.35
C SER A 88 8.94 15.50 -12.10
N LYS A 89 8.21 16.39 -11.41
CA LYS A 89 8.61 16.97 -10.12
C LYS A 89 8.51 16.00 -8.95
N PHE A 90 7.92 14.83 -9.17
CA PHE A 90 7.67 13.84 -8.14
C PHE A 90 8.33 12.51 -8.49
N THR A 91 8.57 11.69 -7.48
CA THR A 91 9.06 10.33 -7.64
C THR A 91 8.30 9.36 -6.74
N LEU A 92 8.12 8.14 -7.22
CA LEU A 92 7.54 7.02 -6.48
C LEU A 92 8.66 6.07 -6.09
N THR A 93 8.88 5.91 -4.79
CA THR A 93 9.87 4.96 -4.24
C THR A 93 9.15 3.79 -3.61
N HIS A 94 9.45 2.56 -4.03
CA HIS A 94 8.91 1.35 -3.41
C HIS A 94 9.47 1.20 -1.98
N ILE A 95 8.61 0.83 -1.03
CA ILE A 95 8.95 0.72 0.38
C ILE A 95 8.78 -0.72 0.88
N ALA A 96 7.59 -1.29 0.74
CA ALA A 96 7.29 -2.56 1.37
C ALA A 96 6.18 -3.31 0.62
N GLU A 97 6.07 -4.60 0.93
CA GLU A 97 4.98 -5.47 0.54
C GLU A 97 4.17 -5.82 1.80
N LEU A 98 2.89 -5.46 1.81
CA LEU A 98 1.99 -5.75 2.93
C LEU A 98 0.92 -6.77 2.49
N PRO A 99 0.90 -8.00 3.03
CA PRO A 99 -0.09 -9.00 2.62
C PRO A 99 -1.51 -8.57 2.96
N LEU A 100 -2.43 -8.70 1.99
CA LEU A 100 -3.85 -8.39 2.17
C LEU A 100 -4.65 -9.64 2.50
N TYR A 101 -5.52 -9.54 3.52
CA TYR A 101 -6.35 -10.62 4.01
C TYR A 101 -7.83 -10.27 3.93
N ILE A 102 -8.67 -11.29 3.69
CA ILE A 102 -10.12 -11.13 3.78
C ILE A 102 -10.53 -11.12 5.25
N GLY A 103 -11.32 -10.13 5.65
CA GLY A 103 -11.93 -10.08 6.99
C GLY A 103 -13.12 -11.04 7.09
N PHE A 104 -13.06 -11.97 8.03
CA PHE A 104 -14.18 -12.85 8.40
C PHE A 104 -14.75 -12.44 9.76
N ALA A 105 -16.06 -12.62 9.97
CA ALA A 105 -16.67 -12.39 11.29
C ALA A 105 -16.08 -13.33 12.34
N ASP A 106 -15.82 -12.84 13.56
CA ASP A 106 -15.32 -13.68 14.65
C ASP A 106 -16.44 -14.51 15.30
N ASN A 107 -16.92 -15.50 14.56
CA ASN A 107 -17.87 -16.51 15.01
C ASN A 107 -17.66 -17.82 14.25
N GLU A 108 -18.38 -18.87 14.64
CA GLU A 108 -18.21 -20.21 14.05
C GLU A 108 -18.41 -20.21 12.53
N ARG A 109 -19.40 -19.45 12.04
CA ARG A 109 -19.67 -19.35 10.61
C ARG A 109 -18.52 -18.65 9.88
N GLY A 110 -17.97 -17.56 10.43
CA GLY A 110 -16.83 -16.87 9.85
C GLY A 110 -15.57 -17.74 9.81
N ARG A 111 -15.30 -18.49 10.88
CA ARG A 111 -14.19 -19.47 10.91
C ARG A 111 -14.37 -20.58 9.89
N ALA A 112 -15.60 -21.07 9.68
CA ALA A 112 -15.88 -22.06 8.64
C ALA A 112 -15.64 -21.51 7.23
N LEU A 113 -16.04 -20.27 6.96
CA LEU A 113 -15.78 -19.61 5.67
C LEU A 113 -14.29 -19.37 5.42
N MET A 114 -13.55 -18.94 6.44
CA MET A 114 -12.09 -18.78 6.38
C MET A 114 -11.41 -20.11 6.01
N ALA A 115 -11.83 -21.22 6.63
CA ALA A 115 -11.27 -22.54 6.32
C ALA A 115 -11.50 -22.96 4.86
N VAL A 116 -12.71 -22.71 4.33
CA VAL A 116 -13.01 -22.97 2.92
C VAL A 116 -12.18 -22.07 2.01
N PHE A 117 -12.07 -20.78 2.33
CA PHE A 117 -11.25 -19.83 1.59
C PHE A 117 -9.79 -20.29 1.52
N ASP A 118 -9.19 -20.61 2.67
CA ASP A 118 -7.79 -21.07 2.76
C ASP A 118 -7.55 -22.34 1.93
N GLN A 119 -8.46 -23.30 2.01
CA GLN A 119 -8.38 -24.54 1.23
C GLN A 119 -8.41 -24.26 -0.27
N ARG A 120 -9.29 -23.35 -0.72
CA ARG A 120 -9.42 -23.01 -2.14
C ARG A 120 -8.24 -22.18 -2.63
N MET A 121 -7.75 -21.24 -1.84
CA MET A 121 -6.55 -20.46 -2.16
C MET A 121 -5.33 -21.35 -2.37
N ALA A 122 -5.10 -22.34 -1.48
CA ALA A 122 -4.00 -23.28 -1.64
C ALA A 122 -4.05 -24.04 -2.99
N ALA A 123 -5.23 -24.47 -3.41
CA ALA A 123 -5.42 -25.14 -4.70
C ALA A 123 -5.19 -24.19 -5.89
N LEU A 124 -5.75 -22.97 -5.82
CA LEU A 124 -5.67 -21.96 -6.87
C LEU A 124 -4.22 -21.47 -7.07
N VAL A 125 -3.50 -21.16 -6.00
CA VAL A 125 -2.08 -20.78 -6.04
C VAL A 125 -1.25 -21.91 -6.65
N LYS A 126 -1.43 -23.14 -6.17
CA LYS A 126 -0.69 -24.32 -6.68
C LYS A 126 -0.96 -24.58 -8.17
N SER A 127 -2.20 -24.40 -8.61
CA SER A 127 -2.59 -24.60 -10.02
C SER A 127 -2.09 -23.49 -10.95
N GLY A 128 -1.81 -22.29 -10.41
CA GLY A 128 -1.46 -21.12 -11.19
C GLY A 128 -2.65 -20.41 -11.86
N GLU A 129 -3.89 -20.87 -11.63
CA GLU A 129 -5.11 -20.28 -12.21
C GLU A 129 -5.28 -18.80 -11.85
N LEU A 130 -4.76 -18.36 -10.70
CA LEU A 130 -4.80 -16.95 -10.30
C LEU A 130 -3.98 -16.04 -11.24
N LYS A 131 -2.93 -16.53 -11.89
CA LYS A 131 -2.04 -15.68 -12.72
C LYS A 131 -2.78 -14.92 -13.81
N ALA A 132 -3.74 -15.57 -14.47
CA ALA A 132 -4.55 -14.95 -15.51
C ALA A 132 -5.43 -13.81 -14.97
N ILE A 133 -5.88 -13.90 -13.71
CA ILE A 133 -6.66 -12.84 -13.05
C ILE A 133 -5.78 -11.62 -12.81
N PHE A 134 -4.58 -11.81 -12.24
CA PHE A 134 -3.63 -10.73 -11.99
C PHE A 134 -3.17 -10.07 -13.29
N GLU A 135 -2.88 -10.85 -14.33
CA GLU A 135 -2.50 -10.35 -15.65
C GLU A 135 -3.63 -9.52 -16.29
N HIS A 136 -4.87 -9.98 -16.21
CA HIS A 136 -6.03 -9.25 -16.74
C HIS A 136 -6.15 -7.84 -16.15
N TRP A 137 -5.95 -7.71 -14.84
CA TRP A 137 -6.00 -6.44 -14.12
C TRP A 137 -4.67 -5.68 -14.10
N LYS A 138 -3.63 -6.20 -14.79
CA LYS A 138 -2.27 -5.64 -14.83
C LYS A 138 -1.67 -5.43 -13.44
N GLN A 139 -2.00 -6.32 -12.51
CA GLN A 139 -1.45 -6.35 -11.17
C GLN A 139 -0.30 -7.38 -11.11
N PRO A 140 0.74 -7.12 -10.30
CA PRO A 140 1.80 -8.10 -10.06
C PRO A 140 1.27 -9.33 -9.33
N TYR A 141 1.89 -10.49 -9.56
CA TYR A 141 1.48 -11.75 -8.92
C TYR A 141 2.13 -11.91 -7.53
N PRO A 142 1.35 -12.00 -6.44
CA PRO A 142 1.86 -11.88 -5.07
C PRO A 142 2.12 -13.22 -4.35
N PHE A 143 2.14 -14.35 -5.08
CA PHE A 143 2.25 -15.71 -4.53
C PHE A 143 3.41 -16.53 -5.10
#